data_AF-C0KUJ5-F1
#
_entry.id   AF-C0KUJ5-F1
#
_cell.length_a   1.000
_cell.length_b   1.000
_cell.length_c   1.000
_cell.angle_alpha   90.00
_cell.angle_beta   90.00
_cell.angle_gamma   90.00
#
_symmetry.space_group_name_H-M   'P 1'
#
loop_
_entity.id
_entity.type
_entity.pdbx_description
1 polymer ?
#
loop_
_entity_poly.entity_id
_entity_poly.type
_entity_poly.pdbx_seq_one_letter_code
_entity_poly.pdbx_strand_id
1 'polypeptide(L)'
;REPFDYYNFGQNYIRPLVDFRNSYVGNISLFHEVEEKLQQGHNIVLMSNHQTEADPAIIALLLEKTKPYIAENLIYIAGDRVITDPLCKPF
;
A
#
# COMPACT_ATOMS: atom_id res chain seq x y z
N ARG A 1 -5.00 -7.13 11.73
CA ARG A 1 -5.80 -6.08 12.39
C ARG A 1 -6.06 -6.47 13.84
N GLU A 2 -6.66 -7.62 14.13
CA GLU A 2 -6.85 -8.11 15.50
C GLU A 2 -6.48 -9.60 15.60
N PRO A 3 -6.04 -10.12 16.77
CA PRO A 3 -5.74 -9.39 18.02
C PRO A 3 -4.40 -8.63 17.97
N PHE A 4 -3.63 -8.81 16.90
CA PHE A 4 -2.43 -8.05 16.60
C PHE A 4 -2.59 -7.39 15.24
N ASP A 5 -2.24 -6.11 15.16
CA ASP A 5 -2.37 -5.36 13.92
C ASP A 5 -1.09 -5.41 13.06
N TYR A 6 -0.95 -6.49 12.29
CA TYR A 6 0.15 -6.66 11.34
C TYR A 6 0.22 -5.55 10.28
N TYR A 7 -0.91 -4.94 9.91
CA TYR A 7 -0.90 -3.81 8.98
C TYR A 7 -0.18 -2.62 9.62
N ASN A 8 -0.63 -2.18 10.81
CA ASN A 8 0.00 -1.06 11.50
C ASN A 8 1.45 -1.37 11.91
N PHE A 9 1.75 -2.62 12.27
CA PHE A 9 3.13 -3.06 12.49
C PHE A 9 4.00 -2.84 11.24
N GLY A 10 3.57 -3.29 10.07
CA GLY A 10 4.32 -3.12 8.82
C GLY A 10 4.48 -1.64 8.42
N GLN A 11 3.40 -0.87 8.52
CA GLN A 11 3.45 0.58 8.26
C GLN A 11 4.47 1.28 9.16
N ASN A 12 4.45 0.99 10.47
CA ASN A 12 5.36 1.62 11.43
C ASN A 12 6.80 1.16 11.26
N TYR A 13 7.01 -0.10 10.85
CA TYR A 13 8.34 -0.64 10.58
C TYR A 13 9.00 0.03 9.36
N ILE A 14 8.23 0.27 8.29
CA ILE A 14 8.75 0.86 7.05
C ILE A 14 8.80 2.39 7.10
N ARG A 15 7.88 3.05 7.82
CA ARG A 15 7.80 4.52 7.94
C ARG A 15 9.14 5.25 8.15
N PRO A 16 10.01 4.85 9.10
CA PRO A 16 11.28 5.57 9.34
C PRO A 16 12.27 5.48 8.17
N LEU A 17 12.06 4.56 7.23
CA LEU A 17 12.91 4.37 6.05
C LEU A 17 12.50 5.28 4.88
N VAL A 18 11.33 5.92 4.96
CA VAL A 18 10.79 6.78 3.90
C VAL A 18 11.17 8.24 4.17
N ASP A 19 11.96 8.82 3.27
CA ASP A 19 12.17 10.27 3.27
C ASP A 19 10.98 10.99 2.64
N PHE A 20 9.93 11.21 3.43
CA PHE A 20 8.69 11.86 2.97
C PHE A 20 8.91 13.26 2.41
N ARG A 21 9.97 13.97 2.80
CA ARG A 21 10.24 15.34 2.30
C ARG A 21 10.74 15.32 0.86
N ASN A 22 11.43 14.26 0.47
CA ASN A 22 11.98 14.07 -0.87
C ASN A 22 11.20 13.03 -1.70
N SER A 23 10.05 12.58 -1.18
CA SER A 23 9.13 11.66 -1.88
C SER A 23 7.99 12.42 -2.54
N TYR A 24 7.46 11.88 -3.63
CA TYR A 24 6.41 12.53 -4.43
C TYR A 24 5.33 11.54 -4.84
N VAL A 25 4.08 12.02 -4.89
CA VAL A 25 2.96 11.31 -5.51
C VAL A 25 2.53 12.09 -6.75
N GLY A 26 2.72 11.50 -7.92
CA GLY A 26 2.24 12.07 -9.17
C GLY A 26 0.72 11.92 -9.32
N ASN A 27 0.07 12.90 -9.97
CA ASN A 27 -1.33 12.83 -10.39
C ASN A 27 -2.32 12.43 -9.28
N ILE A 28 -2.17 13.00 -8.08
CA ILE A 28 -2.99 12.64 -6.90
C ILE A 28 -4.51 12.73 -7.15
N SER A 29 -4.95 13.61 -8.06
CA SER A 29 -6.36 13.75 -8.44
C SER A 29 -6.93 12.48 -9.07
N LEU A 30 -6.13 11.67 -9.79
CA LEU A 30 -6.61 10.43 -10.38
C LEU A 30 -7.02 9.40 -9.33
N PHE A 31 -6.40 9.41 -8.14
CA PHE A 31 -6.82 8.54 -7.05
C PHE A 31 -8.20 8.92 -6.49
N HIS A 32 -8.65 10.16 -6.69
CA HIS A 32 -10.05 10.51 -6.41
C HIS A 32 -11.01 9.85 -7.39
N GLU A 33 -10.70 9.88 -8.69
CA GLU A 33 -11.53 9.21 -9.70
C GLU A 33 -11.56 7.69 -9.47
N VAL A 34 -10.45 7.10 -9.04
CA VAL A 34 -10.40 5.69 -8.62
C VAL A 34 -11.40 5.43 -7.50
N GLU A 35 -11.41 6.23 -6.44
CA GLU A 35 -12.38 6.07 -5.34
C GLU A 35 -13.84 6.22 -5.81
N GLU A 36 -14.14 7.18 -6.69
CA GLU A 36 -15.49 7.36 -7.25
C GLU A 36 -15.94 6.12 -8.04
N LYS A 37 -15.06 5.56 -8.87
CA LYS A 37 -15.37 4.33 -9.62
C LYS A 37 -15.57 3.14 -8.69
N LEU A 38 -14.77 3.02 -7.63
CA LEU A 38 -14.95 1.98 -6.62
C LEU A 38 -16.30 2.13 -5.90
N GLN A 39 -16.74 3.34 -5.56
CA GLN A 39 -18.06 3.60 -4.98
C GLN A 39 -19.22 3.23 -5.92
N GLN A 40 -19.01 3.31 -7.22
CA GLN A 40 -19.98 2.86 -8.24
C GLN A 40 -20.00 1.34 -8.42
N GLY A 41 -19.15 0.59 -7.71
CA GLY A 41 -19.05 -0.86 -7.82
C GLY A 41 -18.18 -1.35 -8.99
N HIS A 42 -17.41 -0.46 -9.62
CA HIS A 42 -16.42 -0.87 -10.61
C HIS A 42 -15.20 -1.52 -9.93
N ASN A 43 -14.52 -2.39 -10.67
CA ASN A 43 -13.22 -2.91 -10.27
C ASN A 43 -12.10 -2.09 -10.92
N ILE A 44 -11.03 -1.85 -10.16
CA ILE A 44 -9.84 -1.14 -10.64
C ILE A 44 -8.64 -2.06 -10.48
N VAL A 45 -7.87 -2.21 -11.55
CA VAL A 45 -6.60 -2.95 -11.55
C VAL A 45 -5.47 -1.96 -11.79
N LEU A 46 -4.52 -1.89 -10.86
CA LEU A 46 -3.31 -1.08 -11.00
C LEU A 46 -2.22 -1.91 -11.68
N MET A 47 -1.92 -1.59 -12.94
CA MET A 47 -0.82 -2.19 -13.67
C MET A 47 0.49 -1.50 -13.26
N SER A 48 1.12 -2.03 -12.21
CA SER A 48 2.33 -1.45 -11.61
C SER A 48 3.60 -2.20 -12.03
N ASN A 49 4.73 -1.50 -12.03
CA ASN A 49 6.02 -2.17 -11.85
C ASN A 49 6.17 -2.64 -10.38
N HIS A 50 7.21 -3.42 -10.11
CA HIS A 50 7.58 -3.87 -8.76
C HIS A 50 9.07 -3.65 -8.54
N GLN A 51 9.46 -3.16 -7.38
CA GLN A 51 10.86 -2.87 -7.04
C GLN A 51 11.31 -3.57 -5.75
N THR A 52 10.46 -3.60 -4.72
CA THR A 52 10.80 -4.14 -3.41
C THR A 52 9.65 -4.89 -2.78
N GLU A 53 9.96 -5.84 -1.89
CA GLU A 53 8.94 -6.53 -1.09
C GLU A 53 8.14 -5.58 -0.18
N ALA A 54 8.66 -4.37 0.06
CA ALA A 54 8.01 -3.33 0.85
C ALA A 54 7.09 -2.41 0.03
N ASP A 55 6.95 -2.62 -1.29
CA ASP A 55 6.11 -1.80 -2.17
C ASP A 55 4.68 -1.60 -1.61
N PRO A 56 4.00 -2.62 -1.04
CA PRO A 56 2.70 -2.42 -0.41
C PRO A 56 2.69 -1.37 0.70
N ALA A 57 3.71 -1.40 1.56
CA ALA A 57 3.84 -0.44 2.65
C ALA A 57 4.18 0.96 2.14
N ILE A 58 5.04 1.07 1.12
CA ILE A 58 5.39 2.35 0.49
C ILE A 58 4.15 3.00 -0.14
N ILE A 59 3.36 2.25 -0.92
CA ILE A 59 2.13 2.75 -1.53
C ILE A 59 1.15 3.23 -0.44
N ALA A 60 0.94 2.41 0.59
CA ALA A 60 0.05 2.77 1.68
C ALA A 60 0.53 4.02 2.45
N LEU A 61 1.82 4.11 2.79
CA LEU A 61 2.40 5.26 3.51
C LEU A 61 2.31 6.57 2.72
N LEU A 62 2.53 6.53 1.41
CA LEU A 62 2.44 7.73 0.57
C LEU A 62 1.00 8.21 0.37
N LEU A 63 0.00 7.33 0.54
CA LEU A 63 -1.42 7.62 0.34
C LEU A 63 -2.22 7.78 1.65
N GLU A 64 -1.68 7.38 2.80
CA GLU A 64 -2.44 7.28 4.07
C GLU A 64 -3.19 8.56 4.48
N LYS A 65 -2.64 9.74 4.16
CA LYS A 65 -3.22 11.03 4.56
C LYS A 65 -4.30 11.53 3.60
N THR A 66 -4.21 11.14 2.33
CA THR A 66 -5.03 11.70 1.25
C THR A 66 -6.05 10.71 0.71
N LYS A 67 -5.71 9.41 0.76
CA LYS A 67 -6.46 8.27 0.20
C LYS A 67 -6.39 7.05 1.15
N PRO A 68 -6.85 7.18 2.41
CA PRO A 68 -6.77 6.11 3.40
C PRO A 68 -7.54 4.85 2.96
N TYR A 69 -8.65 5.01 2.24
CA TYR A 69 -9.40 3.86 1.71
C TYR A 69 -8.53 2.99 0.80
N ILE A 70 -7.81 3.60 -0.15
CA ILE A 70 -6.89 2.88 -1.03
C ILE A 70 -5.72 2.29 -0.23
N ALA A 71 -5.14 3.07 0.69
CA ALA A 71 -4.00 2.65 1.50
C ALA A 71 -4.27 1.39 2.36
N GLU A 72 -5.52 1.15 2.73
CA GLU A 72 -5.92 0.03 3.59
C GLU A 72 -6.61 -1.13 2.86
N ASN A 73 -7.16 -0.90 1.65
CA ASN A 73 -8.01 -1.87 0.95
C ASN A 73 -7.42 -2.34 -0.40
N LEU A 74 -6.26 -1.83 -0.82
CA LEU A 74 -5.62 -2.32 -2.04
C LEU A 74 -5.19 -3.79 -1.87
N ILE A 75 -5.58 -4.63 -2.82
CA ILE A 75 -5.23 -6.05 -2.85
C ILE A 75 -4.00 -6.22 -3.74
N TYR A 76 -2.95 -6.81 -3.18
CA TYR A 76 -1.70 -7.08 -3.88
C TYR A 76 -1.65 -8.53 -4.37
N ILE A 77 -1.34 -8.72 -5.65
CA ILE A 77 -1.02 -10.04 -6.18
C ILE A 77 0.45 -10.31 -5.84
N ALA A 78 0.69 -11.15 -4.83
CA ALA A 78 2.03 -11.47 -4.30
C ALA A 78 2.28 -13.00 -4.27
N GLY A 79 3.54 -13.42 -4.32
CA GLY A 79 3.93 -14.83 -4.39
C GLY A 79 5.39 -15.09 -4.02
N ASP A 80 5.81 -16.35 -4.12
CA ASP A 80 7.19 -16.81 -3.92
C ASP A 80 7.83 -16.43 -2.56
N ARG A 81 8.86 -15.59 -2.58
CA ARG A 81 9.71 -15.33 -1.41
C ARG A 81 8.95 -14.57 -0.33
N VAL A 82 8.19 -13.53 -0.68
CA VAL A 82 7.53 -12.66 0.30
C VAL A 82 6.52 -13.41 1.17
N ILE A 83 5.92 -14.49 0.65
CA ILE A 83 4.96 -15.32 1.38
C ILE A 83 5.60 -16.50 2.13
N THR A 84 6.85 -16.84 1.84
CA THR A 84 7.53 -18.02 2.42
C THR A 84 8.69 -17.68 3.35
N ASP A 85 9.40 -16.57 3.11
CA ASP A 85 10.53 -16.12 3.92
C ASP A 85 10.05 -15.69 5.31
N PRO A 86 10.49 -16.34 6.41
CA PRO A 86 10.07 -15.99 7.76
C PRO A 86 10.29 -14.54 8.16
N LEU A 87 11.24 -13.86 7.51
CA LEU A 87 11.52 -12.44 7.75
C LEU A 87 10.51 -11.51 7.08
N CYS A 88 9.86 -11.96 6.00
CA CYS A 88 8.87 -11.20 5.25
C CYS A 88 7.45 -11.47 5.74
N LYS A 89 7.15 -12.70 6.19
CA LYS A 89 5.80 -13.15 6.58
C LYS A 89 5.00 -12.24 7.55
N PRO A 90 5.62 -11.50 8.48
CA PRO A 90 4.87 -10.57 9.34
C PRO A 90 4.36 -9.31 8.63
N PHE A 91 4.83 -9.04 7.40
CA PHE A 91 4.50 -7.87 6.59
C PHE A 91 3.52 -8.24 5.47
#